data_AF-A0A9E5Z7A0-F1
#
_entry.id   AF-A0A9E5Z7A0-F1
#
_cell.length_a   1.000
_cell.length_b   1.000
_cell.length_c   1.000
_cell.angle_alpha   90.00
_cell.angle_beta   90.00
_cell.angle_gamma   90.00
#
_symmetry.space_group_name_H-M   'P 1'
#
loop_
_entity.id
_entity.type
_entity.pdbx_description
1 polymer ?
#
loop_
_entity_poly.entity_id
_entity_poly.type
_entity_poly.pdbx_seq_one_letter_code
_entity_poly.pdbx_strand_id
1 'polypeptide(L)'
;MVHEWKSWEHLNFDVDLICPLEGRREWTHGNSINVTPEGNYLVSFRQTSTVGIVDRESGRFLWKWGPGEVSHQHNPSFLENGRVLMFDNGSHRRAPSTNYSRIVEINPANNQIDWDYRGEPPISFYSYQISGAERQPNGNTLICEGAAGRFIEVTQGHQIVWEYINPQFANSGRLVGGSASDQANSVFRAHRFAADNPALQGRDLDPARYANLNRILGAS
;
A
#
# COMPACT_ATOMS: atom_id res chain seq x y z
N MET A 1 25.18 -12.76 -7.47
CA MET A 1 25.42 -12.55 -6.02
C MET A 1 24.06 -12.44 -5.36
N VAL A 2 23.81 -13.23 -4.30
CA VAL A 2 22.58 -13.15 -3.51
C VAL A 2 22.92 -12.28 -2.29
N HIS A 3 22.19 -11.17 -2.10
CA HIS A 3 22.29 -10.38 -0.88
C HIS A 3 21.29 -10.92 0.13
N GLU A 4 21.77 -11.36 1.29
CA GLU A 4 20.93 -11.79 2.40
C GLU A 4 20.88 -10.67 3.45
N TRP A 5 19.68 -10.31 3.88
CA TRP A 5 19.45 -9.37 4.98
C TRP A 5 18.43 -9.98 5.93
N LYS A 6 18.78 -10.04 7.21
CA LYS A 6 17.98 -10.70 8.24
C LYS A 6 17.43 -9.66 9.19
N SER A 7 16.12 -9.43 9.14
CA SER A 7 15.47 -8.40 9.97
C SER A 7 15.79 -8.52 11.46
N TRP A 8 15.93 -9.74 11.97
CA TRP A 8 16.23 -9.99 13.38
C TRP A 8 17.65 -9.63 13.82
N GLU A 9 18.57 -9.37 12.90
CA GLU A 9 19.90 -8.85 13.20
C GLU A 9 19.92 -7.31 13.27
N HIS A 10 18.85 -6.66 12.80
CA HIS A 10 18.78 -5.20 12.64
C HIS A 10 17.59 -4.53 13.35
N LEU A 11 16.67 -5.33 13.90
CA LEU A 11 15.55 -4.89 14.72
C LEU A 11 15.79 -5.31 16.18
N ASN A 12 15.10 -4.64 17.11
CA ASN A 12 15.26 -4.89 18.54
C ASN A 12 13.91 -5.31 19.16
N PHE A 13 13.87 -6.43 19.86
CA PHE A 13 12.64 -6.98 20.45
C PHE A 13 11.96 -6.08 21.49
N ASP A 14 12.70 -5.17 22.13
CA ASP A 14 12.18 -4.24 23.15
C ASP A 14 11.72 -2.90 22.53
N VAL A 15 12.10 -2.63 21.29
CA VAL A 15 11.81 -1.36 20.58
C VAL A 15 10.82 -1.58 19.44
N ASP A 16 11.05 -2.60 18.61
CA ASP A 16 10.25 -2.99 17.45
C ASP A 16 9.11 -3.92 17.87
N LEU A 17 8.25 -3.38 18.72
CA LEU A 17 7.19 -4.12 19.37
C LEU A 17 6.10 -4.51 18.39
N ILE A 18 5.72 -5.79 18.41
CA ILE A 18 4.52 -6.28 17.74
C ILE A 18 3.31 -5.54 18.35
N CYS A 19 2.42 -5.06 17.48
CA CYS A 19 1.13 -4.51 17.86
C CYS A 19 0.48 -5.38 18.97
N PRO A 20 0.09 -4.80 20.13
CA PRO A 20 -0.44 -5.58 21.25
C PRO A 20 -1.70 -6.40 20.93
N LEU A 21 -2.42 -6.03 19.87
CA LEU A 21 -3.63 -6.70 19.41
C LEU A 21 -3.38 -7.74 18.31
N GLU A 22 -2.13 -8.00 17.95
CA GLU A 22 -1.73 -9.02 16.96
C GLU A 22 -1.19 -10.29 17.62
N GLY A 23 -1.35 -11.42 16.94
CA GLY A 23 -0.76 -12.69 17.34
C GLY A 23 0.77 -12.65 17.36
N ARG A 24 1.39 -13.63 18.03
CA ARG A 24 2.86 -13.73 18.18
C ARG A 24 3.49 -14.80 17.28
N ARG A 25 2.78 -15.20 16.20
CA ARG A 25 3.23 -16.25 15.27
C ARG A 25 4.41 -15.81 14.41
N GLU A 26 4.51 -14.52 14.14
CA GLU A 26 5.58 -13.87 13.40
C GLU A 26 5.91 -12.55 14.10
N TRP A 27 7.04 -11.92 13.75
CA TRP A 27 7.48 -10.67 14.38
C TRP A 27 7.11 -9.44 13.56
N THR A 28 7.58 -9.37 12.32
CA THR A 28 7.49 -8.12 11.55
C THR A 28 6.34 -8.10 10.55
N HIS A 29 6.02 -9.28 10.01
CA HIS A 29 5.17 -9.43 8.82
C HIS A 29 5.63 -8.46 7.71
N GLY A 30 6.83 -8.71 7.18
CA GLY A 30 7.38 -7.96 6.06
C GLY A 30 6.50 -8.09 4.82
N ASN A 31 5.88 -6.99 4.39
CA ASN A 31 4.85 -7.01 3.34
C ASN A 31 5.24 -6.24 2.07
N SER A 32 6.38 -5.55 2.07
CA SER A 32 6.86 -4.81 0.92
C SER A 32 8.37 -4.57 1.00
N ILE A 33 8.99 -4.61 -0.17
CA ILE A 33 10.35 -4.12 -0.42
C ILE A 33 10.33 -3.34 -1.75
N ASN A 34 11.00 -2.20 -1.78
CA ASN A 34 11.27 -1.40 -2.96
C ASN A 34 12.73 -0.94 -2.94
N VAL A 35 13.21 -0.40 -4.06
CA VAL A 35 14.57 0.13 -4.19
C VAL A 35 14.50 1.63 -4.39
N THR A 36 15.26 2.37 -3.60
CA THR A 36 15.45 3.83 -3.73
C THR A 36 16.35 4.15 -4.93
N PRO A 37 16.35 5.39 -5.45
CA PRO A 37 17.26 5.80 -6.53
C PRO A 37 18.74 5.52 -6.23
N GLU A 38 19.14 5.59 -4.96
CA GLU A 38 20.51 5.32 -4.48
C GLU A 38 20.81 3.82 -4.35
N GLY A 39 19.84 2.93 -4.63
CA GLY A 39 20.03 1.48 -4.55
C GLY A 39 19.80 0.87 -3.17
N ASN A 40 19.36 1.66 -2.18
CA ASN A 40 18.99 1.21 -0.84
C ASN A 40 17.58 0.59 -0.81
N TYR A 41 17.30 -0.24 0.20
CA TYR A 41 16.03 -0.96 0.30
C TYR A 41 14.99 -0.19 1.14
N LEU A 42 13.83 0.12 0.56
CA LEU A 42 12.67 0.64 1.26
C LEU A 42 11.79 -0.54 1.71
N VAL A 43 11.71 -0.79 3.01
CA VAL A 43 11.02 -1.95 3.60
C VAL A 43 9.81 -1.53 4.42
N SER A 44 8.83 -2.43 4.52
CA SER A 44 7.64 -2.26 5.38
C SER A 44 7.37 -3.51 6.21
N PHE A 45 7.17 -3.28 7.51
CA PHE A 45 6.82 -4.28 8.51
C PHE A 45 5.45 -3.93 9.09
N ARG A 46 4.45 -4.73 8.73
CA ARG A 46 3.05 -4.50 9.10
C ARG A 46 2.85 -4.57 10.60
N GLN A 47 3.40 -5.60 11.25
CA GLN A 47 3.07 -5.90 12.66
C GLN A 47 3.70 -4.95 13.67
N THR A 48 4.82 -4.33 13.32
CA THR A 48 5.47 -3.29 14.14
C THR A 48 5.12 -1.87 13.66
N SER A 49 4.26 -1.75 12.63
CA SER A 49 3.92 -0.49 11.97
C SER A 49 5.15 0.34 11.57
N THR A 50 6.18 -0.35 11.08
CA THR A 50 7.49 0.25 10.79
C THR A 50 7.75 0.27 9.29
N VAL A 51 8.17 1.43 8.78
CA VAL A 51 8.75 1.60 7.44
C VAL A 51 10.17 2.11 7.59
N GLY A 52 11.07 1.72 6.69
CA GLY A 52 12.45 2.18 6.77
C GLY A 52 13.21 2.07 5.45
N ILE A 53 14.29 2.85 5.35
CA ILE A 53 15.27 2.75 4.29
C ILE A 53 16.50 2.07 4.88
N VAL A 54 16.86 0.92 4.34
CA VAL A 54 17.99 0.09 4.74
C VAL A 54 19.12 0.27 3.73
N ASP A 55 20.29 0.65 4.23
CA ASP A 55 21.52 0.73 3.45
C ASP A 55 21.87 -0.63 2.86
N ARG A 56 22.02 -0.71 1.53
CA ARG A 56 22.22 -1.98 0.83
C ARG A 56 23.55 -2.67 1.19
N GLU A 57 24.58 -1.90 1.52
CA GLU A 57 25.92 -2.45 1.82
C GLU A 57 26.05 -2.88 3.28
N SER A 58 25.69 -2.02 4.22
CA SER A 58 25.86 -2.28 5.65
C SER A 58 24.65 -2.96 6.32
N GLY A 59 23.49 -2.99 5.67
CA GLY A 59 22.25 -3.52 6.24
C GLY A 59 21.63 -2.67 7.36
N ARG A 60 22.21 -1.49 7.67
CA ARG A 60 21.70 -0.60 8.71
C ARG A 60 20.54 0.25 8.18
N PHE A 61 19.61 0.60 9.07
CA PHE A 61 18.59 1.61 8.75
C PHE A 61 19.24 3.00 8.61
N LEU A 62 19.10 3.60 7.43
CA LEU A 62 19.38 5.02 7.17
C LEU A 62 18.22 5.90 7.67
N TRP A 63 17.00 5.37 7.61
CA TRP A 63 15.79 5.99 8.11
C TRP A 63 14.82 4.91 8.59
N LYS A 64 14.10 5.20 9.68
CA LYS A 64 13.11 4.29 10.28
C LYS A 64 12.02 5.13 10.94
N TRP A 65 10.77 4.82 10.62
CA TRP A 65 9.61 5.62 11.02
C TRP A 65 8.35 4.75 11.13
N GLY A 66 7.30 5.27 11.74
CA GLY A 66 5.95 4.72 11.64
C GLY A 66 5.26 4.38 12.96
N PRO A 67 5.91 3.76 13.97
CA PRO A 67 5.24 3.44 15.24
C PRO A 67 4.62 4.67 15.90
N GLY A 68 3.29 4.66 16.08
CA GLY A 68 2.52 5.78 16.63
C GLY A 68 1.97 6.75 15.59
N GLU A 69 2.50 6.75 14.38
CA GLU A 69 2.12 7.65 13.27
C GLU A 69 1.24 6.94 12.22
N VAL A 70 1.63 5.73 11.81
CA VAL A 70 0.86 4.85 10.92
C VAL A 70 0.55 3.54 11.64
N SER A 71 -0.38 2.77 11.08
CA SER A 71 -0.76 1.48 11.64
C SER A 71 -0.94 0.44 10.55
N HIS A 72 -0.13 -0.62 10.60
CA HIS A 72 -0.24 -1.80 9.72
C HIS A 72 -0.16 -1.45 8.22
N GLN A 73 0.69 -0.47 7.88
CA GLN A 73 0.84 0.10 6.54
C GLN A 73 1.34 -0.90 5.48
N HIS A 74 1.05 -0.59 4.22
CA HIS A 74 1.44 -1.38 3.05
C HIS A 74 2.04 -0.50 1.95
N ASN A 75 2.84 -1.15 1.11
CA ASN A 75 3.30 -0.64 -0.18
C ASN A 75 3.96 0.76 -0.14
N PRO A 76 4.96 1.02 0.73
CA PRO A 76 5.74 2.25 0.61
C PRO A 76 6.50 2.28 -0.72
N SER A 77 6.52 3.43 -1.39
CA SER A 77 7.28 3.70 -2.61
C SER A 77 8.06 5.01 -2.46
N PHE A 78 9.27 5.07 -3.02
CA PHE A 78 10.09 6.27 -3.01
C PHE A 78 9.75 7.10 -4.25
N LEU A 79 9.36 8.35 -4.05
CA LEU A 79 8.98 9.26 -5.12
C LEU A 79 10.19 10.06 -5.62
N GLU A 80 10.12 10.57 -6.84
CA GLU A 80 11.19 11.39 -7.46
C GLU A 80 11.50 12.67 -6.67
N ASN A 81 10.52 13.20 -5.93
CA ASN A 81 10.68 14.37 -5.06
C ASN A 81 11.36 14.04 -3.70
N GLY A 82 11.83 12.81 -3.50
CA GLY A 82 12.49 12.37 -2.27
C GLY A 82 11.54 12.02 -1.13
N ARG A 83 10.23 11.94 -1.38
CA ARG A 83 9.22 11.53 -0.40
C ARG A 83 8.94 10.03 -0.47
N VAL A 84 8.33 9.51 0.60
CA VAL A 84 7.81 8.14 0.62
C VAL A 84 6.29 8.18 0.61
N LEU A 85 5.67 7.57 -0.38
CA LEU A 85 4.22 7.39 -0.47
C LEU A 85 3.83 6.00 0.01
N MET A 86 2.83 5.87 0.87
CA MET A 86 2.37 4.58 1.38
C MET A 86 0.86 4.55 1.67
N PHE A 87 0.31 3.34 1.75
CA PHE A 87 -1.05 3.11 2.24
C PHE A 87 -0.99 2.81 3.74
N ASP A 88 -1.48 3.70 4.58
CA ASP A 88 -1.64 3.49 6.03
C ASP A 88 -3.02 2.87 6.28
N ASN A 89 -3.06 1.55 6.48
CA ASN A 89 -4.30 0.79 6.65
C ASN A 89 -5.09 1.19 7.89
N GLY A 90 -4.39 1.59 8.96
CA GLY A 90 -5.00 2.11 10.18
C GLY A 90 -5.59 1.06 11.12
N SER A 91 -5.36 -0.23 10.87
CA SER A 91 -5.78 -1.31 11.77
C SER A 91 -5.15 -1.14 13.15
N HIS A 92 -5.94 -1.21 14.22
CA HIS A 92 -5.47 -1.06 15.60
C HIS A 92 -4.79 0.30 15.89
N ARG A 93 -5.18 1.35 15.16
CA ARG A 93 -4.66 2.70 15.40
C ARG A 93 -4.95 3.11 16.84
N ARG A 94 -3.94 3.68 17.51
CA ARG A 94 -4.06 4.10 18.91
C ARG A 94 -4.82 5.42 19.07
N ALA A 95 -4.60 6.36 18.16
CA ALA A 95 -5.20 7.68 18.20
C ALA A 95 -5.49 8.21 16.78
N PRO A 96 -6.72 8.71 16.52
CA PRO A 96 -7.93 8.51 17.32
C PRO A 96 -8.27 7.01 17.45
N SER A 97 -9.14 6.64 18.39
CA SER A 97 -9.54 5.24 18.63
C SER A 97 -10.37 4.62 17.50
N THR A 98 -10.73 5.41 16.48
CA THR A 98 -11.39 4.95 15.27
C THR A 98 -10.35 4.51 14.26
N ASN A 99 -10.45 3.27 13.77
CA ASN A 99 -9.63 2.82 12.65
C ASN A 99 -10.13 3.48 11.36
N TYR A 100 -9.19 3.98 10.56
CA TYR A 100 -9.44 4.51 9.22
C TYR A 100 -8.17 4.38 8.40
N SER A 101 -8.33 4.22 7.09
CA SER A 101 -7.21 4.21 6.18
C SER A 101 -6.90 5.61 5.69
N ARG A 102 -5.63 5.84 5.36
CA ARG A 102 -5.19 7.04 4.64
C ARG A 102 -4.02 6.70 3.73
N ILE A 103 -3.82 7.52 2.71
CA ILE A 103 -2.55 7.56 1.98
C ILE A 103 -1.69 8.62 2.65
N VAL A 104 -0.40 8.36 2.80
CA VAL A 104 0.56 9.29 3.41
C VAL A 104 1.73 9.47 2.47
N GLU A 105 2.09 10.73 2.20
CA GLU A 105 3.35 11.14 1.60
C GLU A 105 4.22 11.80 2.69
N ILE A 106 5.25 11.08 3.14
CA ILE A 106 6.13 11.48 4.26
C ILE A 106 7.49 11.93 3.73
N ASN A 107 8.02 13.01 4.30
CA ASN A 107 9.39 13.45 4.09
C ASN A 107 10.35 12.72 5.04
N PRO A 108 11.21 11.81 4.56
CA PRO A 108 12.15 11.10 5.44
C PRO A 108 13.23 12.00 6.04
N ALA A 109 13.46 13.21 5.51
CA ALA A 109 14.47 14.13 6.03
C ALA A 109 14.04 14.86 7.31
N ASN A 110 12.73 15.03 7.53
CA ASN A 110 12.19 15.76 8.69
C ASN A 110 10.95 15.11 9.34
N ASN A 111 10.53 13.94 8.85
CA ASN A 111 9.36 13.20 9.28
C ASN A 111 8.03 13.99 9.23
N GLN A 112 7.91 14.98 8.33
CA GLN A 112 6.65 15.69 8.08
C GLN A 112 5.82 15.00 7.00
N ILE A 113 4.54 14.79 7.30
CA ILE A 113 3.54 14.37 6.31
C ILE A 113 3.22 15.60 5.46
N ASP A 114 3.66 15.60 4.22
CA ASP A 114 3.50 16.73 3.29
C ASP A 114 2.17 16.65 2.54
N TRP A 115 1.61 15.44 2.40
CA TRP A 115 0.30 15.20 1.80
C TRP A 115 -0.34 13.94 2.38
N ASP A 116 -1.66 13.95 2.53
CA ASP A 116 -2.44 12.77 2.88
C ASP A 116 -3.78 12.74 2.13
N TYR A 117 -4.32 11.54 1.96
CA TYR A 117 -5.69 11.35 1.46
C TYR A 117 -6.43 10.39 2.37
N ARG A 118 -7.65 10.74 2.77
CA ARG A 118 -8.54 9.90 3.57
C ARG A 118 -9.99 10.12 3.17
N GLY A 119 -10.86 9.16 3.49
CA GLY A 119 -12.29 9.31 3.29
C GLY A 119 -12.88 10.33 4.26
N GLU A 120 -13.90 11.05 3.81
CA GLU A 120 -14.70 11.93 4.66
C GLU A 120 -16.20 11.63 4.42
N PRO A 121 -16.89 10.95 5.36
CA PRO A 121 -16.41 10.50 6.67
C PRO A 121 -15.37 9.37 6.56
N PRO A 122 -14.52 9.13 7.59
CA PRO A 122 -13.44 8.12 7.53
C PRO A 122 -13.88 6.71 7.15
N ILE A 123 -15.12 6.32 7.48
CA ILE A 123 -15.68 5.00 7.14
C ILE A 123 -15.87 4.79 5.62
N SER A 124 -15.89 5.86 4.83
CA SER A 124 -16.02 5.79 3.36
C SER A 124 -14.75 5.28 2.66
N PHE A 125 -13.64 5.15 3.40
CA PHE A 125 -12.37 4.65 2.92
C PHE A 125 -11.63 3.91 4.05
N TYR A 126 -11.77 2.60 4.08
CA TYR A 126 -11.11 1.76 5.07
C TYR A 126 -10.81 0.36 4.53
N SER A 127 -9.52 0.06 4.41
CA SER A 127 -9.00 -1.25 4.08
C SER A 127 -8.01 -1.70 5.16
N TYR A 128 -8.44 -2.62 6.02
CA TYR A 128 -7.70 -3.07 7.19
C TYR A 128 -6.46 -3.95 6.88
N GLN A 129 -6.31 -4.37 5.62
CA GLN A 129 -5.23 -5.22 5.14
C GLN A 129 -4.99 -4.98 3.64
N ILE A 130 -3.91 -5.56 3.11
CA ILE A 130 -3.49 -5.44 1.70
C ILE A 130 -3.49 -3.96 1.27
N SER A 131 -3.79 -3.64 0.01
CA SER A 131 -3.82 -2.28 -0.54
C SER A 131 -2.48 -1.74 -1.05
N GLY A 132 -2.56 -0.62 -1.76
CA GLY A 132 -1.41 0.11 -2.27
C GLY A 132 -1.79 1.50 -2.78
N ALA A 133 -0.77 2.32 -3.00
CA ALA A 133 -0.90 3.64 -3.61
C ALA A 133 0.28 3.91 -4.54
N GLU A 134 0.00 4.51 -5.69
CA GLU A 134 0.99 4.77 -6.74
C GLU A 134 0.78 6.16 -7.33
N ARG A 135 1.79 7.03 -7.18
CA ARG A 135 1.81 8.35 -7.83
C ARG A 135 1.94 8.15 -9.34
N GLN A 136 0.99 8.72 -10.07
CA GLN A 136 0.92 8.67 -11.53
C GLN A 136 1.70 9.84 -12.17
N PRO A 137 2.13 9.74 -13.44
CA PRO A 137 2.89 10.80 -14.11
C PRO A 137 2.16 12.15 -14.22
N ASN A 138 0.82 12.14 -14.20
CA ASN A 138 -0.01 13.35 -14.20
C ASN A 138 -0.11 14.02 -12.81
N GLY A 139 0.54 13.47 -11.79
CA GLY A 139 0.50 13.94 -10.40
C GLY A 139 -0.66 13.37 -9.56
N ASN A 140 -1.62 12.67 -10.16
CA ASN A 140 -2.66 11.98 -9.40
C ASN A 140 -2.11 10.76 -8.66
N THR A 141 -2.86 10.24 -7.71
CA THR A 141 -2.52 9.02 -6.99
C THR A 141 -3.56 7.94 -7.29
N LEU A 142 -3.12 6.84 -7.90
CA LEU A 142 -3.92 5.62 -7.99
C LEU A 142 -3.88 4.93 -6.63
N ILE A 143 -5.05 4.55 -6.12
CA ILE A 143 -5.21 3.90 -4.83
C ILE A 143 -5.94 2.58 -5.05
N CYS A 144 -5.39 1.51 -4.50
CA CYS A 144 -6.03 0.22 -4.38
C CYS A 144 -6.57 0.06 -2.95
N GLU A 145 -7.86 0.27 -2.73
CA GLU A 145 -8.56 -0.08 -1.49
C GLU A 145 -8.84 -1.58 -1.49
N GLY A 146 -7.80 -2.36 -1.17
CA GLY A 146 -7.75 -3.77 -1.53
C GLY A 146 -8.80 -4.63 -0.85
N ALA A 147 -9.10 -4.42 0.43
CA ALA A 147 -10.11 -5.22 1.14
C ALA A 147 -11.50 -5.09 0.52
N ALA A 148 -11.85 -3.89 0.04
CA ALA A 148 -13.12 -3.58 -0.62
C ALA A 148 -13.12 -3.89 -2.13
N GLY A 149 -11.97 -4.27 -2.70
CA GLY A 149 -11.82 -4.49 -4.14
C GLY A 149 -12.05 -3.21 -4.97
N ARG A 150 -11.88 -2.03 -4.37
CA ARG A 150 -12.12 -0.73 -5.01
C ARG A 150 -10.80 -0.09 -5.43
N PHE A 151 -10.78 0.50 -6.60
CA PHE A 151 -9.68 1.33 -7.10
C PHE A 151 -10.20 2.74 -7.35
N ILE A 152 -9.42 3.75 -6.95
CA ILE A 152 -9.73 5.15 -7.21
C ILE A 152 -8.47 5.87 -7.70
N GLU A 153 -8.62 6.82 -8.61
CA GLU A 153 -7.58 7.79 -8.93
C GLU A 153 -7.98 9.14 -8.32
N VAL A 154 -7.11 9.70 -7.48
CA VAL A 154 -7.35 10.96 -6.78
C VAL A 154 -6.37 12.04 -7.20
N THR A 155 -6.87 13.25 -7.38
CA THR A 155 -6.02 14.43 -7.61
C THR A 155 -5.30 14.85 -6.33
N GLN A 156 -4.28 15.69 -6.46
CA GLN A 156 -3.62 16.34 -5.31
C GLN A 156 -4.60 17.18 -4.47
N GLY A 157 -5.69 17.68 -5.07
CA GLY A 157 -6.79 18.38 -4.39
C GLY A 157 -7.87 17.46 -3.82
N HIS A 158 -7.57 16.17 -3.62
CA HIS A 158 -8.43 15.15 -3.00
C HIS A 158 -9.72 14.81 -3.78
N GLN A 159 -9.81 15.19 -5.06
CA GLN A 159 -10.95 14.82 -5.91
C GLN A 159 -10.73 13.44 -6.53
N ILE A 160 -11.71 12.54 -6.40
CA ILE A 160 -11.76 11.29 -7.15
C ILE A 160 -12.12 11.61 -8.60
N VAL A 161 -11.24 11.25 -9.54
CA VAL A 161 -11.43 11.48 -10.99
C VAL A 161 -11.65 10.21 -11.78
N TRP A 162 -11.42 9.05 -11.16
CA TRP A 162 -11.73 7.75 -11.71
C TRP A 162 -11.98 6.77 -10.57
N GLU A 163 -12.89 5.83 -10.79
CA GLU A 163 -13.26 4.81 -9.82
C GLU A 163 -13.64 3.51 -10.53
N TYR A 164 -13.27 2.40 -9.92
CA TYR A 164 -13.63 1.07 -10.37
C TYR A 164 -13.80 0.14 -9.17
N ILE A 165 -14.76 -0.78 -9.24
CA ILE A 165 -14.96 -1.82 -8.24
C ILE A 165 -14.80 -3.17 -8.92
N ASN A 166 -13.92 -4.02 -8.40
CA ASN A 166 -13.75 -5.38 -8.88
C ASN A 166 -15.08 -6.16 -8.77
N PRO A 167 -15.70 -6.56 -9.89
CA PRO A 167 -16.96 -7.28 -9.87
C PRO A 167 -16.79 -8.77 -9.59
N GLN A 168 -15.54 -9.27 -9.55
CA GLN A 168 -15.25 -10.69 -9.38
C GLN A 168 -15.19 -11.06 -7.90
N PHE A 169 -16.24 -11.74 -7.44
CA PHE A 169 -16.30 -12.33 -6.10
C PHE A 169 -15.84 -13.79 -6.16
N ALA A 170 -14.91 -14.14 -5.28
CA ALA A 170 -14.43 -15.52 -5.11
C ALA A 170 -14.64 -15.97 -3.67
N ASN A 171 -14.67 -17.28 -3.45
CA ASN A 171 -14.73 -17.82 -2.09
C ASN A 171 -13.48 -17.37 -1.32
N SER A 172 -13.67 -16.56 -0.30
CA SER A 172 -12.58 -15.95 0.47
C SER A 172 -11.89 -16.96 1.39
N GLY A 173 -12.60 -18.05 1.74
CA GLY A 173 -12.20 -18.96 2.81
C GLY A 173 -12.12 -18.24 4.16
N ARG A 174 -12.30 -18.95 5.26
CA ARG A 174 -12.15 -18.34 6.61
C ARG A 174 -10.71 -17.91 6.95
N LEU A 175 -9.73 -18.12 6.06
CA LEU A 175 -8.34 -18.32 6.48
C LEU A 175 -7.38 -17.17 6.23
N VAL A 176 -7.70 -16.14 5.43
CA VAL A 176 -6.83 -14.96 5.36
C VAL A 176 -7.68 -13.71 5.14
N GLY A 177 -8.01 -13.03 6.24
CA GLY A 177 -8.54 -11.68 6.14
C GLY A 177 -10.05 -11.58 5.89
N GLY A 178 -10.84 -12.21 6.75
CA GLY A 178 -11.88 -11.48 7.48
C GLY A 178 -13.09 -10.92 6.71
N SER A 179 -13.43 -11.38 5.52
CA SER A 179 -14.81 -11.15 5.06
C SER A 179 -15.75 -12.08 5.84
N ALA A 180 -16.77 -11.52 6.49
CA ALA A 180 -17.84 -12.30 7.12
C ALA A 180 -18.71 -13.03 6.09
N SER A 181 -18.65 -12.62 4.82
CA SER A 181 -19.21 -13.36 3.71
C SER A 181 -18.22 -14.41 3.21
N ASP A 182 -18.74 -15.59 2.88
CA ASP A 182 -17.97 -16.67 2.23
C ASP A 182 -17.37 -16.23 0.89
N GLN A 183 -17.78 -15.07 0.36
CA GLN A 183 -17.28 -14.44 -0.86
C GLN A 183 -16.61 -13.08 -0.58
N ALA A 184 -15.51 -12.79 -1.27
CA ALA A 184 -14.87 -11.48 -1.29
C ALA A 184 -14.36 -11.14 -2.69
N ASN A 185 -14.29 -9.85 -3.01
CA ASN A 185 -13.70 -9.32 -4.23
C ASN A 185 -12.34 -8.63 -3.96
N SER A 186 -11.69 -8.97 -2.84
CA SER A 186 -10.49 -8.28 -2.38
C SER A 186 -9.34 -8.42 -3.37
N VAL A 187 -8.57 -7.34 -3.54
CA VAL A 187 -7.46 -7.27 -4.49
C VAL A 187 -6.19 -6.88 -3.75
N PHE A 188 -5.12 -7.65 -3.94
CA PHE A 188 -3.86 -7.44 -3.21
C PHE A 188 -3.22 -6.08 -3.52
N ARG A 189 -3.12 -5.72 -4.81
CA ARG A 189 -2.52 -4.49 -5.31
C ARG A 189 -3.03 -4.20 -6.73
N ALA A 190 -2.99 -2.94 -7.14
CA ALA A 190 -3.22 -2.51 -8.51
C ALA A 190 -2.08 -1.62 -8.99
N HIS A 191 -1.81 -1.67 -10.28
CA HIS A 191 -0.84 -0.83 -11.00
C HIS A 191 -1.52 -0.28 -12.25
N ARG A 192 -1.18 0.94 -12.66
CA ARG A 192 -1.67 1.51 -13.91
C ARG A 192 -0.53 1.68 -14.89
N PHE A 193 -0.73 1.15 -16.08
CA PHE A 193 0.19 1.30 -17.19
C PHE A 193 -0.41 2.27 -18.21
N ALA A 194 0.38 3.28 -18.60
CA ALA A 194 0.01 4.15 -19.72
C ALA A 194 0.00 3.35 -21.03
N ALA A 195 -0.77 3.81 -22.02
CA ALA A 195 -0.95 3.09 -23.29
C ALA A 195 0.36 2.94 -24.10
N ASP A 196 1.32 3.84 -23.87
CA ASP A 196 2.66 3.83 -24.46
C ASP A 196 3.69 3.02 -23.65
N ASN A 197 3.28 2.37 -22.55
CA ASN A 197 4.17 1.57 -21.74
C ASN A 197 4.86 0.48 -22.59
N PRO A 198 6.20 0.32 -22.52
CA PRO A 198 6.92 -0.68 -23.30
C PRO A 198 6.40 -2.12 -23.16
N ALA A 199 5.84 -2.48 -22.01
CA ALA A 199 5.25 -3.81 -21.78
C ALA A 199 3.98 -4.06 -22.63
N LEU A 200 3.35 -3.00 -23.13
CA LEU A 200 2.15 -3.05 -23.96
C LEU A 200 2.44 -2.87 -25.46
N GLN A 201 3.70 -2.63 -25.86
CA GLN A 201 4.05 -2.45 -27.27
C GLN A 201 3.69 -3.68 -28.09
N GLY A 202 3.05 -3.44 -29.25
CA GLY A 202 2.57 -4.49 -30.14
C GLY A 202 1.35 -5.28 -29.62
N ARG A 203 0.78 -4.89 -28.46
CA ARG A 203 -0.49 -5.43 -27.99
C ARG A 203 -1.65 -4.68 -28.63
N ASP A 204 -2.72 -5.42 -28.90
CA ASP A 204 -3.98 -4.82 -29.31
C ASP A 204 -4.70 -4.26 -28.07
N LEU A 205 -4.88 -2.95 -28.05
CA LEU A 205 -5.53 -2.22 -26.96
C LEU A 205 -6.87 -1.62 -27.41
N ASP A 206 -7.40 -2.00 -28.57
CA ASP A 206 -8.68 -1.48 -29.07
C ASP A 206 -9.83 -1.95 -28.15
N PRO A 207 -10.45 -1.03 -27.37
CA PRO A 207 -11.51 -1.41 -26.43
C PRO A 207 -12.74 -1.99 -27.13
N ALA A 208 -12.97 -1.69 -28.42
CA ALA A 208 -14.10 -2.23 -29.17
C ALA A 208 -13.97 -3.74 -29.41
N ARG A 209 -12.74 -4.23 -29.64
CA ARG A 209 -12.48 -5.67 -29.83
C ARG A 209 -12.68 -6.46 -28.53
N TYR A 210 -12.56 -5.79 -27.38
CA TYR A 210 -12.76 -6.36 -26.05
C TYR A 210 -14.08 -5.93 -25.40
N ALA A 211 -15.04 -5.40 -26.17
CA ALA A 211 -16.28 -4.84 -25.64
C ALA A 211 -17.07 -5.80 -24.73
N ASN A 212 -17.07 -7.11 -25.02
CA ASN A 212 -17.72 -8.10 -24.15
C ASN A 212 -17.01 -8.26 -22.81
N LEU A 213 -15.68 -8.30 -22.82
CA LEU A 213 -14.88 -8.40 -21.59
C LEU A 213 -15.00 -7.12 -20.77
N ASN A 214 -14.90 -5.96 -21.41
CA ASN A 214 -15.05 -4.64 -20.79
C ASN A 214 -16.43 -4.48 -20.13
N ARG A 215 -17.49 -4.96 -20.80
CA ARG A 215 -18.85 -5.01 -20.22
C ARG A 215 -18.92 -5.90 -18.97
N ILE A 216 -18.32 -7.09 -19.01
CA ILE A 216 -18.33 -8.04 -17.88
C ILE A 216 -17.52 -7.49 -16.70
N LEU A 217 -16.41 -6.82 -16.99
CA LEU A 217 -15.52 -6.28 -15.98
C LEU A 217 -15.93 -4.90 -15.49
N GLY A 218 -16.98 -4.26 -16.03
CA GLY A 218 -17.43 -2.94 -15.57
C GLY A 218 -16.52 -1.78 -16.02
N ALA A 219 -15.74 -1.97 -17.08
CA ALA A 219 -15.02 -0.90 -17.76
C ALA A 219 -15.91 -0.39 -18.90
N SER A 220 -16.79 0.57 -18.61
CA SER A 220 -17.64 1.24 -19.61
C SER A 220 -17.27 2.70 -19.73
#